data_AF-A0A5D0R299-F1
#
_entry.id   AF-A0A5D0R299-F1
#
_cell.length_a   1.000
_cell.length_b   1.000
_cell.length_c   1.000
_cell.angle_alpha   90.00
_cell.angle_beta   90.00
_cell.angle_gamma   90.00
#
_symmetry.space_group_name_H-M   'P 1'
#
loop_
_entity.id
_entity.type
_entity.pdbx_description
1 polymer ?
#
loop_
_entity_poly.entity_id
_entity_poly.type
_entity_poly.pdbx_seq_one_letter_code
_entity_poly.pdbx_strand_id
1 'polypeptide(L)' 'MKKSKDLLTEIATVTRDIETNYPEVYEHLDEMPMTIPSQQNPDIDVKDLENYLESLKDIIKKYKEEHKAD' A
#
# COMPACT_ATOMS: atom_id res chain seq x y z
N MET A 1 -7.44 -8.34 16.15
CA MET A 1 -7.47 -8.64 14.71
C MET A 1 -8.19 -7.49 14.02
N LYS A 2 -7.51 -6.75 13.14
CA LYS A 2 -8.20 -5.82 12.23
C LYS A 2 -9.03 -6.65 11.26
N LYS A 3 -10.22 -6.19 10.87
CA LYS A 3 -11.02 -6.90 9.86
C LYS A 3 -10.40 -6.64 8.49
N SER A 4 -10.52 -7.58 7.55
CA SER A 4 -10.00 -7.40 6.17
C SER A 4 -10.50 -6.11 5.52
N LYS A 5 -11.73 -5.67 5.85
CA LYS A 5 -12.30 -4.40 5.42
C LYS A 5 -11.53 -3.17 5.96
N ASP A 6 -11.09 -3.22 7.21
CA ASP A 6 -10.33 -2.13 7.83
C ASP A 6 -8.96 -2.01 7.16
N LEU A 7 -8.31 -3.15 6.89
CA LEU A 7 -7.03 -3.20 6.17
C LEU A 7 -7.17 -2.67 4.74
N LEU A 8 -8.20 -3.09 4.00
CA LEU A 8 -8.47 -2.56 2.65
C LEU A 8 -8.70 -1.04 2.66
N THR A 9 -9.40 -0.53 3.68
CA THR A 9 -9.62 0.91 3.83
C THR A 9 -8.30 1.64 4.12
N GLU A 10 -7.45 1.08 4.97
CA GLU A 10 -6.15 1.65 5.31
C GLU A 10 -5.20 1.61 4.10
N ILE A 11 -5.15 0.49 3.37
CA ILE A 11 -4.41 0.36 2.10
C ILE A 11 -4.86 1.43 1.13
N ALA A 12 -6.16 1.55 0.84
CA ALA A 12 -6.68 2.55 -0.09
C ALA A 12 -6.34 3.98 0.33
N THR A 13 -6.37 4.26 1.64
CA THR A 13 -6.02 5.58 2.18
C THR A 13 -4.54 5.88 1.98
N VAL A 14 -3.66 4.93 2.31
CA VAL A 14 -2.21 5.07 2.12
C VAL A 14 -1.88 5.21 0.65
N THR A 15 -2.41 4.34 -0.21
CA THR A 15 -2.19 4.40 -1.66
C THR A 15 -2.58 5.76 -2.25
N ARG A 16 -3.70 6.35 -1.82
CA ARG A 16 -4.13 7.67 -2.28
C ARG A 16 -3.26 8.81 -1.74
N ASP A 17 -2.73 8.67 -0.52
CA ASP A 17 -1.72 9.59 0.01
C ASP A 17 -0.44 9.54 -0.84
N ILE A 18 0.00 8.34 -1.26
CA ILE A 18 1.13 8.17 -2.18
C ILE A 18 0.84 8.82 -3.52
N GLU A 19 -0.30 8.53 -4.14
CA GLU A 19 -0.71 9.14 -5.41
C GLU A 19 -0.67 10.68 -5.37
N THR A 20 -1.10 11.26 -4.25
CA THR A 20 -1.24 12.73 -4.12
C THR A 20 0.07 13.41 -3.73
N ASN A 21 0.81 12.85 -2.77
CA ASN A 21 1.96 13.50 -2.13
C ASN A 21 3.31 12.94 -2.62
N TYR A 22 3.32 11.75 -3.19
CA TYR A 22 4.52 11.04 -3.66
C TYR A 22 4.26 10.43 -5.06
N PRO A 23 3.90 11.25 -6.08
CA PRO A 23 3.52 10.75 -7.40
C PRO A 23 4.61 9.90 -8.06
N GLU A 24 5.89 10.20 -7.83
CA GLU A 24 7.01 9.39 -8.31
C GLU A 24 7.01 7.98 -7.69
N VAL A 25 6.72 7.88 -6.39
CA VAL A 25 6.56 6.58 -5.73
C VAL A 25 5.35 5.84 -6.27
N TYR A 26 4.24 6.56 -6.53
CA TYR A 26 3.01 5.98 -7.05
C TYR A 26 3.20 5.39 -8.46
N GLU A 27 3.93 6.08 -9.33
CA GLU A 27 4.26 5.60 -10.68
C GLU A 27 5.00 4.25 -10.64
N HIS A 28 5.90 4.07 -9.68
CA HIS A 28 6.59 2.79 -9.47
C HIS A 28 5.71 1.69 -8.83
N LEU A 29 4.65 2.06 -8.12
CA LEU A 29 3.72 1.08 -7.54
C LEU A 29 2.80 0.45 -8.59
N ASP A 30 2.39 1.21 -9.60
CA ASP A 30 1.50 0.73 -10.66
C ASP A 30 2.18 -0.30 -11.58
N GLU A 31 3.52 -0.25 -11.67
CA GLU A 31 4.34 -1.27 -12.34
C GLU A 31 4.44 -2.59 -11.56
N MET A 32 4.02 -2.61 -10.29
CA MET A 32 3.87 -3.83 -9.50
C MET A 32 2.39 -4.19 -9.41
N PRO A 33 1.86 -5.09 -10.26
CA PRO A 33 0.47 -5.51 -10.18
C PRO A 33 0.25 -6.31 -8.90
N MET A 34 -0.04 -5.64 -7.80
CA MET A 34 -0.62 -6.27 -6.64
C MET A 34 -2.11 -6.39 -6.88
N THR A 35 -2.54 -7.62 -7.13
CA THR A 35 -3.94 -7.98 -7.26
C THR A 35 -4.64 -7.71 -5.93
N ILE A 36 -5.13 -6.47 -5.75
CA ILE A 36 -6.20 -6.21 -4.79
C ILE A 36 -7.32 -7.18 -5.17
N PRO A 37 -7.73 -8.09 -4.28
CA PRO A 37 -8.76 -9.05 -4.62
C PRO A 37 -10.01 -8.25 -4.91
N SER A 38 -10.47 -8.32 -6.16
CA SER A 38 -11.90 -8.14 -6.41
C SER A 38 -12.64 -9.16 -5.53
N GLN A 39 -13.89 -8.90 -5.20
CA GLN A 39 -14.74 -9.79 -4.37
C GLN A 39 -14.85 -11.26 -4.87
N GLN A 40 -14.14 -11.61 -5.95
CA GLN A 40 -14.09 -12.91 -6.60
C GLN A 40 -13.00 -13.86 -6.05
N ASN A 41 -11.99 -13.37 -5.31
CA ASN A 41 -11.01 -14.22 -4.61
C ASN A 41 -11.17 -14.11 -3.08
N PRO A 42 -12.00 -14.97 -2.45
CA PRO A 42 -12.24 -14.94 -1.01
C PRO A 42 -11.04 -15.40 -0.17
N ASP A 43 -10.00 -15.98 -0.79
CA ASP A 43 -8.82 -16.56 -0.13
C ASP A 43 -7.60 -15.63 -0.06
N ILE A 44 -7.77 -14.31 -0.12
CA ILE A 44 -6.69 -13.43 0.34
C ILE A 44 -6.67 -13.46 1.87
N ASP A 45 -5.56 -13.93 2.43
CA ASP A 45 -5.37 -13.96 3.86
C ASP A 45 -5.32 -12.51 4.36
N VAL A 46 -5.92 -12.25 5.52
CA VAL A 46 -5.72 -11.00 6.28
C VAL A 46 -4.24 -10.67 6.37
N LYS A 47 -3.40 -11.70 6.49
CA LYS A 47 -1.95 -11.59 6.50
C LYS A 47 -1.35 -11.00 5.22
N ASP A 48 -1.89 -11.32 4.05
CA ASP A 48 -1.40 -10.75 2.78
C ASP A 48 -1.72 -9.26 2.70
N LEU A 49 -2.90 -8.85 3.18
CA LEU A 49 -3.27 -7.44 3.27
C LEU A 49 -2.41 -6.69 4.30
N GLU A 50 -2.09 -7.31 5.43
CA GLU A 50 -1.18 -6.74 6.44
C GLU A 50 0.23 -6.55 5.86
N ASN A 51 0.78 -7.58 5.21
CA ASN A 51 2.09 -7.53 4.56
C ASN A 51 2.15 -6.46 3.47
N TYR A 52 1.08 -6.32 2.67
CA TYR A 52 1.02 -5.30 1.64
C TYR A 52 1.00 -3.88 2.24
N LEU A 53 0.15 -3.66 3.24
CA LEU A 53 0.06 -2.38 3.93
C LEU A 53 1.40 -1.99 4.56
N GLU A 54 2.11 -2.94 5.16
CA GLU A 54 3.43 -2.73 5.74
C GLU A 54 4.46 -2.36 4.65
N SER A 55 4.43 -3.08 3.52
CA SER A 55 5.29 -2.79 2.37
C SER A 55 5.09 -1.37 1.84
N LEU A 56 3.83 -0.92 1.68
CA LEU A 56 3.53 0.46 1.25
C LEU A 56 4.10 1.50 2.21
N LYS A 57 3.93 1.28 3.53
CA LYS A 57 4.46 2.19 4.55
C LYS A 57 5.98 2.25 4.54
N ASP A 58 6.64 1.10 4.36
CA ASP A 58 8.09 1.01 4.28
C ASP A 58 8.66 1.71 3.05
N ILE A 59 8.02 1.59 1.89
CA ILE A 59 8.41 2.31 0.67
C ILE A 59 8.36 3.82 0.91
N ILE A 60 7.24 4.33 1.43
CA ILE A 60 7.12 5.77 1.73
C ILE A 60 8.15 6.21 2.76
N LYS A 61 8.38 5.40 3.80
CA LYS A 61 9.34 5.72 4.85
C LYS A 61 10.75 5.86 4.27
N LYS A 62 11.20 4.88 3.49
CA LYS A 62 12.51 4.91 2.82
C LYS A 62 12.64 6.11 1.89
N TYR A 63 11.62 6.34 1.06
CA TYR A 63 11.58 7.51 0.19
C TYR A 63 11.73 8.81 0.98
N LYS A 64 10.99 8.97 2.08
CA LYS A 64 11.10 10.13 2.98
C LYS A 64 12.46 10.26 3.62
N GLU A 65 13.11 9.15 4.00
CA GLU A 65 14.45 9.16 4.60
C GLU A 65 15.51 9.59 3.58
N GLU A 66 15.42 9.08 2.35
CA GLU A 66 16.31 9.44 1.24
C GLU A 66 16.13 10.91 0.81
N HIS A 67 14.89 11.41 0.81
CA HIS A 67 14.56 12.77 0.37
C HIS A 67 14.52 13.81 1.51
N LYS A 68 14.69 13.41 2.78
CA LYS A 68 14.89 14.33 3.92
C LYS A 68 16.36 14.75 4.11
N ALA A 69 17.27 14.19 3.31
CA ALA A 69 18.70 14.48 3.41
C ALA A 69 19.13 15.80 2.71
N ASP A 70 18.18 16.58 2.19
CA ASP A 70 18.39 17.93 1.63
C ASP A 70 17.90 19.06 2.56
#